data_AF-A0A2S8UG31-F1
#
_entry.id   AF-A0A2S8UG31-F1
#
_cell.length_a   1.000
_cell.length_b   1.000
_cell.length_c   1.000
_cell.angle_alpha   90.00
_cell.angle_beta   90.00
_cell.angle_gamma   90.00
#
_symmetry.space_group_name_H-M   'P 1'
#
loop_
_entity.id
_entity.type
_entity.pdbx_description
1 polymer ?
#
loop_
_entity_poly.entity_id
_entity_poly.type
_entity_poly.pdbx_seq_one_letter_code
_entity_poly.pdbx_strand_id
1 'polypeptide(L)'
;MSDLDLIPAGHTFTAQEITVFADSEHRTLDEAIAEADVLVSCPHAGARIPEELVPFLSPALTRRMQYDFTDVATDAIVREWARNDRRIVAVINPHPRLVRDPNRARPADIAADLTTAIERTRAAGPWQKVDLSGVDAIRPVTFSFFPILEVPTDDAERDRLVHTFVEVGERGLGVYERTRDDLTERFVAEKLRTGGRFTRLSFHDTMNTTTTSDGAVNVARAPEDRLPAVVALSNRGDTRGDERDPADPPTMDPERLRALADAHRAGFRVDRPDAVALNTPYLGSQEIRAAGARFRELAPQAAGAALTLDAVQAEFLREYLLGPAAVEELHRPGTDWIREDPAHVHDVAEACQRAWDLYRAL
;
A
#
# COMPACT_ATOMS: atom_id res chain seq x y z
N MET A 1 0.25 -26.00 -15.57
CA MET A 1 0.84 -24.65 -15.45
C MET A 1 0.07 -23.94 -14.36
N SER A 2 0.75 -23.30 -13.41
CA SER A 2 0.07 -22.63 -12.31
C SER A 2 -0.80 -21.50 -12.86
N ASP A 3 -2.02 -21.38 -12.35
CA ASP A 3 -3.02 -20.37 -12.75
C ASP A 3 -2.68 -19.00 -12.13
N LEU A 4 -1.39 -18.66 -12.08
CA LEU A 4 -0.90 -17.42 -11.49
C LEU A 4 -1.05 -16.28 -12.48
N ASP A 5 -1.34 -15.09 -11.96
CA ASP A 5 -1.34 -13.89 -12.78
C ASP A 5 0.08 -13.33 -12.91
N LEU A 6 0.64 -13.39 -14.11
CA LEU A 6 2.04 -13.01 -14.37
C LEU A 6 2.15 -11.68 -15.11
N ILE A 7 3.23 -10.93 -14.87
CA ILE A 7 3.65 -9.80 -15.71
C ILE A 7 4.54 -10.36 -16.83
N PRO A 8 4.28 -10.07 -18.11
CA PRO A 8 5.07 -10.61 -19.21
C PRO A 8 6.55 -10.31 -19.07
N ALA A 9 7.40 -11.31 -19.35
CA ALA A 9 8.84 -11.15 -19.28
C ALA A 9 9.35 -9.96 -20.12
N GLY A 10 10.28 -9.18 -19.56
CA GLY A 10 10.86 -8.00 -20.19
C GLY A 10 10.01 -6.73 -20.08
N HIS A 11 8.78 -6.80 -19.57
CA HIS A 11 7.94 -5.61 -19.45
C HIS A 11 8.55 -4.61 -18.45
N THR A 12 8.64 -3.36 -18.87
CA THR A 12 9.06 -2.22 -18.05
C THR A 12 7.90 -1.24 -18.01
N PHE A 13 7.40 -0.98 -16.81
CA PHE A 13 6.30 -0.04 -16.61
C PHE A 13 6.77 1.39 -16.88
N THR A 14 5.83 2.23 -17.30
CA THR A 14 6.03 3.67 -17.45
C THR A 14 5.30 4.42 -16.34
N ALA A 15 5.73 5.66 -16.07
CA ALA A 15 5.03 6.53 -15.12
C ALA A 15 3.55 6.74 -15.51
N GLN A 16 3.23 6.75 -16.80
CA GLN A 16 1.87 6.92 -17.30
C GLN A 16 0.98 5.71 -16.98
N GLU A 17 1.50 4.49 -17.08
CA GLU A 17 0.72 3.26 -16.79
C GLU A 17 0.31 3.14 -15.33
N ILE A 18 1.14 3.69 -14.44
CA ILE A 18 0.97 3.57 -12.98
C ILE A 18 0.39 4.83 -12.32
N THR A 19 0.18 5.90 -13.08
CA THR A 19 -0.40 7.16 -12.60
C THR A 19 -1.85 7.29 -13.06
N VAL A 20 -2.76 7.56 -12.14
CA VAL A 20 -4.20 7.60 -12.41
C VAL A 20 -4.78 8.90 -11.91
N PHE A 21 -5.56 9.55 -12.75
CA PHE A 21 -6.24 10.80 -12.44
C PHE A 21 -7.43 10.98 -13.39
N ALA A 22 -8.41 11.76 -12.96
CA ALA A 22 -9.64 11.99 -13.71
C ALA A 22 -9.36 12.63 -15.07
N ASP A 23 -10.13 12.23 -16.09
CA ASP A 23 -10.14 12.85 -17.42
C ASP A 23 -8.76 12.84 -18.12
N SER A 24 -7.97 11.78 -17.94
CA SER A 24 -6.60 11.69 -18.48
C SER A 24 -6.51 11.67 -20.02
N GLU A 25 -7.64 11.53 -20.72
CA GLU A 25 -7.72 11.66 -22.18
C GLU A 25 -7.70 13.12 -22.64
N HIS A 26 -8.14 14.07 -21.80
CA HIS A 26 -8.24 15.49 -22.13
C HIS A 26 -7.42 16.39 -21.21
N ARG A 27 -7.00 15.89 -20.04
CA ARG A 27 -6.24 16.60 -19.03
C ARG A 27 -4.80 16.09 -18.98
N THR A 28 -3.86 17.02 -18.94
CA THR A 28 -2.45 16.71 -18.68
C THR A 28 -2.21 16.43 -17.20
N LEU A 29 -1.10 15.74 -16.89
CA LEU A 29 -0.74 15.50 -15.49
C LEU A 29 -0.46 16.80 -14.72
N ASP A 30 0.10 17.84 -15.36
CA ASP A 30 0.33 19.13 -14.71
C ASP A 30 -0.98 19.83 -14.33
N GLU A 31 -1.99 19.80 -15.20
CA GLU A 31 -3.33 20.31 -14.89
C GLU A 31 -3.98 19.51 -13.75
N ALA A 32 -3.80 18.19 -13.74
CA ALA A 32 -4.29 17.34 -12.65
C ALA A 32 -3.65 17.70 -11.31
N ILE A 33 -2.33 17.90 -11.28
CA ILE A 33 -1.58 18.30 -10.06
C ILE A 33 -2.02 19.68 -9.56
N ALA A 34 -2.25 20.64 -10.46
CA ALA A 34 -2.69 21.98 -10.10
C ALA A 34 -4.04 21.97 -9.36
N GLU A 35 -4.99 21.15 -9.82
CA GLU A 35 -6.32 21.01 -9.23
C GLU A 35 -6.34 20.14 -7.96
N ALA A 36 -5.47 19.14 -7.88
CA ALA A 36 -5.49 18.14 -6.81
C ALA A 36 -4.94 18.66 -5.49
N ASP A 37 -5.51 18.20 -4.37
CA ASP A 37 -5.02 18.45 -3.01
C ASP A 37 -4.55 17.17 -2.31
N VAL A 38 -4.71 15.99 -2.94
CA VAL A 38 -4.24 14.70 -2.44
C VAL A 38 -3.42 13.96 -3.50
N LEU A 39 -2.24 13.49 -3.11
CA LEU A 39 -1.50 12.45 -3.82
C LEU A 39 -1.66 11.13 -3.08
N VAL A 40 -2.31 10.17 -3.72
CA VAL A 40 -2.54 8.82 -3.17
C VAL A 40 -1.46 7.87 -3.68
N SER A 41 -0.77 7.18 -2.78
CA SER A 41 0.16 6.12 -3.12
C SER A 41 -0.38 4.76 -2.67
N CYS A 42 -0.33 3.76 -3.55
CA CYS A 42 -0.75 2.38 -3.26
C CYS A 42 0.46 1.45 -3.39
N PRO A 43 1.34 1.39 -2.36
CA PRO A 43 2.61 0.68 -2.44
C PRO A 43 2.48 -0.83 -2.56
N HIS A 44 1.33 -1.39 -2.21
CA HIS A 44 1.12 -2.84 -2.10
C HIS A 44 -0.01 -3.37 -3.00
N ALA A 45 -0.49 -2.55 -3.95
CA ALA A 45 -1.63 -2.86 -4.80
C ALA A 45 -1.42 -4.00 -5.81
N GLY A 46 -0.24 -4.06 -6.44
CA GLY A 46 0.02 -5.02 -7.51
C GLY A 46 0.18 -6.45 -6.99
N ALA A 47 -0.59 -7.40 -7.52
CA ALA A 47 -0.45 -8.83 -7.18
C ALA A 47 0.36 -9.64 -8.21
N ARG A 48 0.48 -9.15 -9.45
CA ARG A 48 1.03 -9.91 -10.58
C ARG A 48 2.53 -10.13 -10.45
N ILE A 49 2.99 -11.38 -10.57
CA ILE A 49 4.40 -11.72 -10.38
C ILE A 49 5.15 -11.60 -11.73
N PRO A 50 6.34 -10.96 -11.81
CA PRO A 50 7.18 -11.02 -13.01
C PRO A 50 7.44 -12.45 -13.48
N GLU A 51 7.19 -12.73 -14.76
CA GLU A 51 7.33 -14.05 -15.36
C GLU A 51 8.75 -14.63 -15.20
N GLU A 52 9.78 -13.77 -15.14
CA GLU A 52 11.16 -14.16 -14.90
C GLU A 52 11.37 -14.85 -13.54
N LEU A 53 10.46 -14.63 -12.58
CA LEU A 53 10.52 -15.27 -11.26
C LEU A 53 9.89 -16.67 -11.24
N VAL A 54 9.14 -17.06 -12.27
CA VAL A 54 8.43 -18.36 -12.34
C VAL A 54 9.31 -19.56 -12.03
N PRO A 55 10.56 -19.68 -12.54
CA PRO A 55 11.42 -20.82 -12.25
C PRO A 55 11.75 -20.99 -10.75
N PHE A 56 11.53 -19.96 -9.94
CA PHE A 56 11.84 -19.95 -8.52
C PHE A 56 10.58 -19.93 -7.63
N LEU A 57 9.37 -19.94 -8.21
CA LEU A 57 8.14 -19.94 -7.43
C LEU A 57 7.84 -21.34 -6.91
N SER A 58 7.32 -21.40 -5.69
CA SER A 58 6.80 -22.63 -5.12
C SER A 58 5.67 -23.19 -6.01
N PRO A 59 5.70 -24.48 -6.39
CA PRO A 59 4.63 -25.11 -7.17
C PRO A 59 3.33 -25.22 -6.37
N ALA A 60 3.39 -25.07 -5.05
CA ALA A 60 2.23 -25.00 -4.16
C ALA A 60 1.63 -23.58 -4.08
N LEU A 61 2.26 -22.57 -4.69
CA LEU A 61 1.73 -21.22 -4.73
C LEU A 61 0.44 -21.20 -5.56
N THR A 62 -0.64 -20.79 -4.92
CA THR A 62 -1.95 -20.64 -5.55
C THR A 62 -2.21 -19.17 -5.87
N ARG A 63 -3.15 -18.90 -6.78
CA ARG A 63 -3.60 -17.54 -7.08
C ARG A 63 -4.20 -16.86 -5.84
N ARG A 64 -4.89 -17.60 -4.98
CA ARG A 64 -5.36 -17.13 -3.66
C ARG A 64 -4.21 -16.59 -2.81
N MET A 65 -3.12 -17.35 -2.67
CA MET A 65 -1.95 -16.95 -1.87
C MET A 65 -1.18 -15.77 -2.49
N GLN A 66 -1.11 -15.72 -3.82
CA GLN A 66 -0.52 -14.60 -4.55
C GLN A 66 -1.21 -13.28 -4.19
N TYR A 67 -2.54 -13.27 -4.18
CA TYR A 67 -3.34 -12.08 -3.95
C TYR A 67 -3.46 -11.71 -2.47
N ASP A 68 -3.62 -12.69 -1.58
CA ASP A 68 -3.71 -12.45 -0.12
C ASP A 68 -2.47 -11.73 0.44
N PHE A 69 -1.32 -11.95 -0.18
CA PHE A 69 -0.04 -11.32 0.20
C PHE A 69 0.09 -9.84 -0.21
N THR A 70 -0.92 -9.27 -0.85
CA THR A 70 -0.94 -7.90 -1.37
C THR A 70 -2.16 -7.14 -0.92
N ASP A 71 -2.16 -5.82 -1.08
CA ASP A 71 -3.29 -4.94 -0.72
C ASP A 71 -4.15 -4.76 -1.97
N VAL A 72 -4.62 -5.88 -2.49
CA VAL A 72 -5.12 -5.94 -3.86
C VAL A 72 -6.41 -5.14 -4.06
N ALA A 73 -7.21 -4.98 -3.00
CA ALA A 73 -8.45 -4.20 -3.09
C ALA A 73 -8.15 -2.70 -3.32
N THR A 74 -6.96 -2.22 -2.90
CA THR A 74 -6.56 -0.83 -3.13
C THR A 74 -6.47 -0.46 -4.62
N ASP A 75 -6.09 -1.39 -5.52
CA ASP A 75 -5.95 -1.11 -6.95
C ASP A 75 -7.28 -0.66 -7.56
N ALA A 76 -8.32 -1.50 -7.44
CA ALA A 76 -9.61 -1.23 -8.05
C ALA A 76 -10.28 0.02 -7.45
N ILE A 77 -10.26 0.14 -6.12
CA ILE A 77 -10.90 1.25 -5.41
C ILE A 77 -10.21 2.58 -5.69
N VAL A 78 -8.88 2.65 -5.61
CA VAL A 78 -8.16 3.92 -5.81
C VAL A 78 -8.19 4.33 -7.28
N ARG A 79 -8.16 3.38 -8.23
CA ARG A 79 -8.38 3.70 -9.65
C ARG A 79 -9.75 4.31 -9.89
N GLU A 80 -10.80 3.70 -9.33
CA GLU A 80 -12.16 4.19 -9.46
C GLU A 80 -12.31 5.59 -8.83
N TRP A 81 -11.79 5.78 -7.62
CA TRP A 81 -11.82 7.08 -6.95
C TRP A 81 -11.05 8.14 -7.74
N ALA A 82 -9.81 7.85 -8.18
CA ALA A 82 -8.98 8.82 -8.89
C ALA A 82 -9.52 9.18 -10.28
N ARG A 83 -10.28 8.28 -10.93
CA ARG A 83 -10.97 8.57 -12.19
C ARG A 83 -12.18 9.49 -12.02
N ASN A 84 -12.82 9.44 -10.86
CA ASN A 84 -14.06 10.18 -10.58
C ASN A 84 -13.83 11.49 -9.81
N ASP A 85 -12.77 11.59 -9.00
CA ASP A 85 -12.43 12.79 -8.22
C ASP A 85 -11.25 13.54 -8.83
N ARG A 86 -11.53 14.69 -9.45
CA ARG A 86 -10.51 15.57 -10.05
C ARG A 86 -9.48 16.10 -9.07
N ARG A 87 -9.78 16.06 -7.76
CA ARG A 87 -8.95 16.63 -6.69
C ARG A 87 -7.90 15.65 -6.16
N ILE A 88 -7.79 14.45 -6.75
CA ILE A 88 -6.74 13.50 -6.40
C ILE A 88 -5.94 13.04 -7.62
N VAL A 89 -4.68 12.69 -7.37
CA VAL A 89 -3.84 11.92 -8.29
C VAL A 89 -3.37 10.68 -7.54
N ALA A 90 -3.38 9.53 -8.19
CA ALA A 90 -2.92 8.28 -7.62
C ALA A 90 -1.70 7.73 -8.34
N VAL A 91 -0.79 7.11 -7.60
CA VAL A 91 0.33 6.31 -8.10
C VAL A 91 0.25 4.91 -7.50
N ILE A 92 0.26 3.90 -8.36
CA ILE A 92 -0.07 2.52 -7.99
C ILE A 92 1.12 1.61 -8.29
N ASN A 93 1.67 0.93 -7.28
CA ASN A 93 2.77 0.01 -7.51
C ASN A 93 2.28 -1.21 -8.31
N PRO A 94 2.88 -1.49 -9.48
CA PRO A 94 2.43 -2.62 -10.31
C PRO A 94 2.97 -3.97 -9.81
N HIS A 95 3.98 -3.98 -8.95
CA HIS A 95 4.63 -5.19 -8.47
C HIS A 95 4.14 -5.61 -7.08
N PRO A 96 4.06 -6.91 -6.78
CA PRO A 96 3.82 -7.39 -5.43
C PRO A 96 4.98 -7.04 -4.52
N ARG A 97 4.64 -6.81 -3.25
CA ARG A 97 5.61 -6.63 -2.16
C ARG A 97 6.61 -7.80 -2.03
N LEU A 98 6.31 -8.94 -2.67
CA LEU A 98 7.24 -10.05 -2.88
C LEU A 98 8.55 -9.56 -3.51
N VAL A 99 8.50 -8.76 -4.58
CA VAL A 99 9.70 -8.32 -5.31
C VAL A 99 10.57 -7.45 -4.40
N ARG A 100 9.95 -6.43 -3.81
CA ARG A 100 10.45 -5.65 -2.68
C ARG A 100 9.29 -4.78 -2.18
N ASP A 101 9.23 -4.57 -0.89
CA ASP A 101 8.26 -3.71 -0.22
C ASP A 101 8.71 -2.23 -0.33
N PRO A 102 8.03 -1.37 -1.15
CA PRO A 102 8.40 0.04 -1.28
C PRO A 102 7.96 0.90 -0.08
N ASN A 103 7.26 0.29 0.88
CA ASN A 103 6.91 0.86 2.16
C ASN A 103 7.93 0.46 3.26
N ARG A 104 9.14 0.10 2.84
CA ARG A 104 10.34 -0.03 3.66
C ARG A 104 11.43 0.89 3.13
N ALA A 105 12.39 1.21 3.99
CA ALA A 105 13.58 1.93 3.54
C ALA A 105 14.29 1.05 2.51
N ARG A 106 14.68 1.65 1.38
CA ARG A 106 15.44 0.93 0.35
C ARG A 106 16.74 0.39 0.96
N PRO A 107 17.01 -0.92 0.87
CA PRO A 107 18.28 -1.48 1.32
C PRO A 107 19.47 -0.82 0.65
N ALA A 108 20.56 -0.64 1.40
CA ALA A 108 21.84 -0.22 0.83
C ALA A 108 22.39 -1.29 -0.13
N ASP A 109 22.20 -2.56 0.22
CA ASP A 109 22.54 -3.71 -0.62
C ASP A 109 21.33 -4.67 -0.66
N ILE A 110 20.56 -4.56 -1.74
CA ILE A 110 19.36 -5.37 -1.96
C ILE A 110 19.70 -6.86 -2.08
N ALA A 111 20.85 -7.18 -2.69
CA ALA A 111 21.27 -8.55 -2.93
C ALA A 111 21.67 -9.25 -1.62
N ALA A 112 22.41 -8.54 -0.76
CA ALA A 112 22.80 -9.05 0.56
C ALA A 112 21.59 -9.27 1.47
N ASP A 113 20.65 -8.32 1.51
CA ASP A 113 19.43 -8.42 2.32
C ASP A 113 18.55 -9.59 1.85
N LEU A 114 18.34 -9.73 0.54
CA LEU A 114 17.58 -10.85 -0.03
C LEU A 114 18.21 -12.20 0.30
N THR A 115 19.53 -12.32 0.14
CA THR A 115 20.27 -13.54 0.47
C THR A 115 20.06 -13.93 1.94
N THR A 116 20.16 -12.94 2.84
CA THR A 116 19.94 -13.15 4.27
C THR A 116 18.49 -13.56 4.58
N ALA A 117 17.49 -12.90 3.98
CA ALA A 117 16.07 -13.23 4.18
C ALA A 117 15.73 -14.65 3.72
N ILE A 118 16.30 -15.06 2.58
CA ILE A 118 16.21 -16.42 2.03
C ILE A 118 16.79 -17.45 3.00
N GLU A 119 18.00 -17.20 3.52
CA GLU A 119 18.67 -18.13 4.44
C GLU A 119 17.92 -18.31 5.75
N ARG A 120 17.41 -17.22 6.33
CA ARG A 120 16.58 -17.27 7.55
C ARG A 120 15.29 -18.03 7.33
N THR A 121 14.62 -17.80 6.22
CA THR A 121 13.38 -18.50 5.83
C THR A 121 13.63 -20.00 5.69
N ARG A 122 14.71 -20.37 4.98
CA ARG A 122 15.09 -21.78 4.82
C ARG A 122 15.38 -22.46 6.15
N ALA A 123 16.08 -21.77 7.06
CA ALA A 123 16.41 -22.31 8.38
C ALA A 123 15.18 -22.53 9.28
N ALA A 124 14.17 -21.65 9.17
CA ALA A 124 12.92 -21.80 9.91
C ALA A 124 12.08 -23.00 9.39
N GLY A 125 12.07 -23.21 8.07
CA GLY A 125 11.26 -24.24 7.42
C GLY A 125 9.84 -23.74 7.07
N PRO A 126 9.08 -24.52 6.28
CA PRO A 126 7.79 -24.09 5.75
C PRO A 126 6.76 -23.90 6.87
N TRP A 127 5.94 -22.85 6.76
CA TRP A 127 4.89 -22.49 7.73
C TRP A 127 5.39 -22.15 9.15
N GLN A 128 6.70 -21.98 9.31
CA GLN A 128 7.29 -21.58 10.59
C GLN A 128 7.54 -20.07 10.62
N LYS A 129 7.28 -19.47 11.78
CA LYS A 129 7.57 -18.05 12.02
C LYS A 129 9.06 -17.79 11.81
N VAL A 130 9.38 -16.83 10.95
CA VAL A 130 10.75 -16.37 10.68
C VAL A 130 10.92 -14.92 11.14
N ASP A 131 12.06 -14.60 11.75
CA ASP A 131 12.45 -13.23 12.06
C ASP A 131 13.22 -12.60 10.89
N LEU A 132 12.57 -11.67 10.20
CA LEU A 132 13.15 -10.91 9.09
C LEU A 132 13.61 -9.51 9.52
N SER A 133 13.73 -9.24 10.83
CA SER A 133 14.18 -7.94 11.33
C SER A 133 15.49 -7.52 10.66
N GLY A 134 15.47 -6.31 10.08
CA GLY A 134 16.60 -5.71 9.37
C GLY A 134 16.76 -6.11 7.91
N VAL A 135 15.98 -7.08 7.40
CA VAL A 135 16.02 -7.55 6.00
C VAL A 135 14.61 -7.76 5.43
N ASP A 136 13.60 -7.13 6.01
CA ASP A 136 12.18 -7.32 5.68
C ASP A 136 11.70 -6.48 4.49
N ALA A 137 12.62 -5.77 3.82
CA ALA A 137 12.34 -5.09 2.56
C ALA A 137 12.03 -6.07 1.43
N ILE A 138 12.49 -7.32 1.50
CA ILE A 138 12.09 -8.39 0.59
C ILE A 138 11.63 -9.58 1.41
N ARG A 139 10.39 -10.02 1.19
CA ARG A 139 9.76 -11.08 1.97
C ARG A 139 9.52 -12.30 1.09
N PRO A 140 10.35 -13.34 1.19
CA PRO A 140 10.20 -14.58 0.40
C PRO A 140 9.08 -15.49 0.92
N VAL A 141 8.30 -15.04 1.91
CA VAL A 141 7.20 -15.78 2.55
C VAL A 141 5.95 -14.90 2.69
N THR A 142 4.78 -15.54 2.71
CA THR A 142 3.49 -14.88 2.99
C THR A 142 3.36 -14.46 4.47
N PHE A 143 2.27 -13.78 4.82
CA PHE A 143 1.93 -13.46 6.21
C PHE A 143 1.70 -14.69 7.09
N SER A 144 1.31 -15.82 6.50
CA SER A 144 1.18 -17.12 7.17
C SER A 144 2.45 -17.97 7.11
N PHE A 145 3.58 -17.38 6.69
CA PHE A 145 4.89 -18.03 6.56
C PHE A 145 4.93 -19.17 5.53
N PHE A 146 4.05 -19.14 4.53
CA PHE A 146 4.17 -20.01 3.35
C PHE A 146 5.36 -19.54 2.51
N PRO A 147 6.30 -20.44 2.11
CA PRO A 147 7.42 -20.09 1.24
C PRO A 147 6.92 -19.85 -0.18
N ILE A 148 6.97 -18.59 -0.63
CA ILE A 148 6.60 -18.21 -1.99
C ILE A 148 7.67 -18.65 -2.99
N LEU A 149 8.93 -18.68 -2.54
CA LEU A 149 10.09 -19.06 -3.35
C LEU A 149 10.59 -20.47 -2.99
N GLU A 150 10.89 -21.26 -4.01
CA GLU A 150 11.79 -22.40 -3.92
C GLU A 150 13.23 -21.90 -4.02
N VAL A 151 13.89 -21.84 -2.86
CA VAL A 151 15.28 -21.37 -2.76
C VAL A 151 16.22 -22.43 -3.34
N PRO A 152 17.01 -22.11 -4.39
CA PRO A 152 17.98 -23.04 -4.93
C PRO A 152 19.04 -23.45 -3.91
N THR A 153 19.49 -24.71 -3.98
CA THR A 153 20.59 -25.22 -3.13
C THR A 153 21.97 -24.93 -3.69
N ASP A 154 22.06 -24.63 -4.98
CA ASP A 154 23.28 -24.29 -5.69
C ASP A 154 23.55 -22.78 -5.63
N ASP A 155 24.80 -22.40 -5.44
CA ASP A 155 25.20 -21.00 -5.27
C ASP A 155 24.98 -20.18 -6.55
N ALA A 156 25.25 -20.74 -7.73
CA ALA A 156 25.07 -20.03 -8.99
C ALA A 156 23.58 -19.81 -9.30
N GLU A 157 22.74 -20.78 -8.98
CA GLU A 157 21.29 -20.66 -9.11
C GLU A 157 20.70 -19.63 -8.12
N ARG A 158 21.26 -19.55 -6.90
CA ARG A 158 20.89 -18.52 -5.92
C ARG A 158 21.32 -17.13 -6.38
N ASP A 159 22.51 -16.99 -6.94
CA ASP A 159 22.98 -15.73 -7.51
C ASP A 159 22.08 -15.29 -8.67
N ARG A 160 21.63 -16.25 -9.50
CA ARG A 160 20.65 -15.98 -10.57
C ARG A 160 19.31 -15.49 -10.02
N LEU A 161 18.79 -16.13 -8.96
CA LEU A 161 17.57 -15.70 -8.28
C LEU A 161 17.69 -14.24 -7.81
N VAL A 162 18.77 -13.93 -7.09
CA VAL A 162 19.00 -12.59 -6.54
C VAL A 162 19.13 -11.55 -7.66
N HIS A 163 19.92 -11.85 -8.70
CA HIS A 163 20.06 -10.96 -9.85
C HIS A 163 18.72 -10.70 -10.54
N THR A 164 17.91 -11.75 -10.72
CA THR A 164 16.58 -11.63 -11.34
C THR A 164 15.68 -10.71 -10.52
N PHE A 165 15.65 -10.86 -9.19
CA PHE A 165 14.88 -9.99 -8.29
C PHE A 165 15.28 -8.52 -8.41
N VAL A 166 16.59 -8.23 -8.43
CA VAL A 166 17.11 -6.86 -8.58
C VAL A 166 16.71 -6.28 -9.93
N GLU A 167 16.88 -7.04 -11.01
CA GLU A 167 16.57 -6.59 -12.37
C GLU A 167 15.07 -6.30 -12.56
N VAL A 168 14.19 -7.25 -12.20
CA VAL A 168 12.74 -7.05 -12.34
C VAL A 168 12.26 -5.95 -11.41
N GLY A 169 12.85 -5.81 -10.21
CA GLY A 169 12.55 -4.73 -9.28
C GLY A 169 12.66 -3.35 -9.92
N GLU A 170 13.71 -3.07 -10.68
CA GLU A 170 13.90 -1.77 -11.32
C GLU A 170 12.90 -1.45 -12.45
N ARG A 171 12.30 -2.48 -13.06
CA ARG A 171 11.36 -2.35 -14.19
C ARG A 171 9.93 -1.98 -13.78
N GLY A 172 9.54 -2.23 -12.52
CA GLY A 172 8.22 -1.87 -12.00
C GLY A 172 8.32 -1.06 -10.72
N LEU A 173 8.94 -1.62 -9.68
CA LEU A 173 9.07 -0.97 -8.38
C LEU A 173 9.95 0.28 -8.41
N GLY A 174 11.08 0.21 -9.13
CA GLY A 174 11.94 1.39 -9.34
C GLY A 174 11.20 2.52 -10.07
N VAL A 175 10.32 2.17 -11.01
CA VAL A 175 9.46 3.14 -11.71
C VAL A 175 8.44 3.73 -10.75
N TYR A 176 7.80 2.91 -9.92
CA TYR A 176 6.88 3.37 -8.88
C TYR A 176 7.53 4.35 -7.91
N GLU A 177 8.69 4.02 -7.33
CA GLU A 177 9.38 4.90 -6.38
C GLU A 177 9.75 6.23 -7.01
N ARG A 178 10.38 6.21 -8.20
CA ARG A 178 10.74 7.45 -8.92
C ARG A 178 9.51 8.29 -9.25
N THR A 179 8.42 7.66 -9.69
CA THR A 179 7.18 8.37 -10.05
C THR A 179 6.50 8.96 -8.82
N ARG A 180 6.40 8.22 -7.72
CA ARG A 180 5.86 8.69 -6.44
C ARG A 180 6.64 9.89 -5.92
N ASP A 181 7.97 9.82 -5.97
CA ASP A 181 8.84 10.87 -5.45
C ASP A 181 8.81 12.11 -6.36
N ASP A 182 8.82 11.93 -7.69
CA ASP A 182 8.63 13.03 -8.67
C ASP A 182 7.28 13.73 -8.50
N LEU A 183 6.19 12.96 -8.41
CA LEU A 183 4.86 13.52 -8.16
C LEU A 183 4.82 14.30 -6.85
N THR A 184 5.44 13.78 -5.78
CA THR A 184 5.49 14.48 -4.50
C THR A 184 6.15 15.86 -4.64
N GLU A 185 7.31 15.94 -5.29
CA GLU A 185 8.01 17.21 -5.47
C GLU A 185 7.27 18.15 -6.45
N ARG A 186 6.57 17.62 -7.47
CA ARG A 186 5.74 18.44 -8.37
C ARG A 186 4.53 19.03 -7.66
N PHE A 187 3.85 18.26 -6.82
CA PHE A 187 2.78 18.78 -5.95
C PHE A 187 3.31 19.85 -5.01
N VAL A 188 4.45 19.61 -4.33
CA VAL A 188 5.08 20.61 -3.47
C VAL A 188 5.37 21.89 -4.23
N ALA A 189 6.02 21.81 -5.40
CA ALA A 189 6.38 22.97 -6.20
C ALA A 189 5.14 23.78 -6.62
N GLU A 190 4.10 23.10 -7.10
CA GLU A 190 2.87 23.75 -7.55
C GLU A 190 2.10 24.40 -6.38
N LYS A 191 2.07 23.74 -5.23
CA LYS A 191 1.36 24.26 -4.04
C LYS A 191 2.15 25.31 -3.28
N LEU A 192 3.48 25.33 -3.36
CA LEU A 192 4.27 26.47 -2.89
C LEU A 192 4.02 27.74 -3.73
N ARG A 193 3.68 27.57 -5.01
CA ARG A 193 3.32 28.69 -5.91
C ARG A 193 1.91 29.21 -5.66
N THR A 194 0.97 28.33 -5.32
CA THR A 194 -0.48 28.63 -5.29
C THR A 194 -1.09 28.69 -3.88
N GLY A 195 -0.38 28.17 -2.87
CA GLY A 195 -0.90 27.99 -1.51
C GLY A 195 -1.90 26.82 -1.40
N GLY A 196 -2.66 26.81 -0.31
CA GLY A 196 -3.75 25.85 -0.11
C GLY A 196 -3.33 24.62 0.72
N ARG A 197 -3.73 23.42 0.30
CA ARG A 197 -3.44 22.16 0.99
C ARG A 197 -2.80 21.15 0.04
N PHE A 198 -1.88 20.36 0.58
CA PHE A 198 -1.37 19.15 -0.05
C PHE A 198 -1.26 18.03 0.99
N THR A 199 -1.97 16.93 0.76
CA THR A 199 -1.89 15.73 1.59
C THR A 199 -1.30 14.56 0.81
N ARG A 200 -0.28 13.93 1.36
CA ARG A 200 0.20 12.63 0.88
C ARG A 200 -0.55 11.52 1.63
N LEU A 201 -1.41 10.80 0.91
CA LEU A 201 -2.13 9.65 1.43
C LEU A 201 -1.44 8.34 1.00
N SER A 202 -1.04 7.51 1.95
CA SER A 202 -0.61 6.13 1.66
C SER A 202 -1.79 5.19 1.94
N PHE A 203 -2.33 4.57 0.90
CA PHE A 203 -3.56 3.76 0.96
C PHE A 203 -3.18 2.27 1.01
N HIS A 204 -3.64 1.58 2.05
CA HIS A 204 -3.34 0.19 2.35
C HIS A 204 -4.63 -0.55 2.68
N ASP A 205 -4.57 -1.87 2.59
CA ASP A 205 -5.61 -2.72 3.12
C ASP A 205 -5.02 -3.96 3.82
N THR A 206 -5.71 -4.43 4.84
CA THR A 206 -5.28 -5.59 5.61
C THR A 206 -6.50 -6.38 6.06
N MET A 207 -6.38 -7.72 6.04
CA MET A 207 -7.39 -8.59 6.66
C MET A 207 -7.18 -8.76 8.16
N ASN A 208 -8.28 -8.89 8.88
CA ASN A 208 -8.29 -9.35 10.28
C ASN A 208 -8.15 -10.87 10.42
N THR A 209 -8.09 -11.56 9.28
CA THR A 209 -7.87 -13.00 9.13
C THR A 209 -6.59 -13.28 8.34
N THR A 210 -6.06 -14.50 8.43
CA THR A 210 -4.91 -14.97 7.66
C THR A 210 -5.17 -16.34 7.04
N THR A 211 -4.38 -16.66 6.02
CA THR A 211 -4.55 -17.83 5.16
C THR A 211 -4.06 -19.14 5.81
N THR A 212 -4.86 -20.19 5.72
CA THR A 212 -4.54 -21.59 6.05
C THR A 212 -3.87 -22.31 4.88
N SER A 213 -3.39 -23.54 5.12
CA SER A 213 -2.71 -24.34 4.09
C SER A 213 -3.59 -24.78 2.92
N ASP A 214 -4.91 -24.81 3.09
CA ASP A 214 -5.90 -25.08 2.04
C ASP A 214 -6.46 -23.81 1.39
N GLY A 215 -5.88 -22.65 1.70
CA GLY A 215 -6.19 -21.36 1.07
C GLY A 215 -7.37 -20.60 1.67
N ALA A 216 -8.00 -21.11 2.75
CA ALA A 216 -9.03 -20.37 3.46
C ALA A 216 -8.42 -19.20 4.27
N VAL A 217 -8.98 -18.01 4.17
CA VAL A 217 -8.52 -16.83 4.91
C VAL A 217 -9.39 -16.62 6.15
N ASN A 218 -9.28 -17.52 7.14
CA ASN A 218 -10.21 -17.55 8.28
C ASN A 218 -9.54 -17.65 9.66
N VAL A 219 -8.21 -17.63 9.72
CA VAL A 219 -7.48 -17.63 10.99
C VAL A 219 -7.45 -16.21 11.54
N ALA A 220 -8.20 -15.94 12.60
CA ALA A 220 -8.26 -14.60 13.17
C ALA A 220 -6.89 -14.13 13.71
N ARG A 221 -6.53 -12.88 13.40
CA ARG A 221 -5.36 -12.21 13.98
C ARG A 221 -5.52 -12.01 15.49
N ALA A 222 -4.40 -11.81 16.18
CA ALA A 222 -4.43 -11.42 17.60
C ALA A 222 -5.19 -10.09 17.76
N PRO A 223 -5.95 -9.88 18.85
CA PRO A 223 -6.77 -8.67 19.03
C PRO A 223 -6.02 -7.35 18.84
N GLU A 224 -4.77 -7.27 19.28
CA GLU A 224 -3.89 -6.12 19.16
C GLU A 224 -3.46 -5.81 17.72
N ASP A 225 -3.56 -6.78 16.81
CA ASP A 225 -3.20 -6.67 15.40
C ASP A 225 -4.43 -6.45 14.50
N ARG A 226 -5.63 -6.33 15.09
CA ARG A 226 -6.88 -6.18 14.34
C ARG A 226 -7.14 -4.72 14.00
N LEU A 227 -7.59 -4.50 12.78
CA LEU A 227 -8.12 -3.23 12.32
C LEU A 227 -9.53 -2.95 12.85
N PRO A 228 -9.91 -1.67 12.94
CA PRO A 228 -11.29 -1.27 13.14
C PRO A 228 -12.17 -1.72 11.94
N ALA A 229 -13.49 -1.56 12.09
CA ALA A 229 -14.45 -2.09 11.11
C ALA A 229 -14.36 -1.46 9.71
N VAL A 230 -13.74 -0.28 9.56
CA VAL A 230 -13.55 0.41 8.28
C VAL A 230 -12.09 0.72 8.03
N VAL A 231 -11.49 1.63 8.82
CA VAL A 231 -10.15 2.16 8.53
C VAL A 231 -9.43 2.66 9.78
N ALA A 232 -8.13 2.40 9.85
CA ALA A 232 -7.22 3.07 10.77
C ALA A 232 -6.48 4.19 10.04
N LEU A 233 -6.59 5.42 10.53
CA LEU A 233 -5.85 6.57 10.01
C LEU A 233 -4.63 6.84 10.87
N SER A 234 -3.46 6.95 10.26
CA SER A 234 -2.21 6.98 11.01
C SER A 234 -1.31 8.13 10.59
N ASN A 235 -0.83 8.86 11.59
CA ASN A 235 0.07 10.01 11.44
C ASN A 235 1.35 9.86 12.28
N ARG A 236 1.70 8.68 12.78
CA ARG A 236 2.82 8.42 13.74
C ARG A 236 2.59 8.86 15.18
N GLY A 237 1.46 9.49 15.48
CA GLY A 237 1.08 9.88 16.84
C GLY A 237 0.61 8.71 17.71
N ASP A 238 0.10 9.04 18.89
CA ASP A 238 -0.58 8.10 19.79
C ASP A 238 -2.01 7.76 19.29
N THR A 239 -2.78 7.03 20.10
CA THR A 239 -4.17 6.65 19.79
C THR A 239 -5.15 7.82 19.60
N ARG A 240 -4.73 9.05 19.88
CA ARG A 240 -5.49 10.30 19.64
C ARG A 240 -4.91 11.13 18.49
N GLY A 241 -3.83 10.67 17.88
CA GLY A 241 -3.06 11.40 16.87
C GLY A 241 -2.03 12.36 17.44
N ASP A 242 -1.94 12.50 18.77
CA ASP A 242 -1.07 13.45 19.46
C ASP A 242 0.39 12.94 19.47
N GLU A 243 1.38 13.79 19.77
CA GLU A 243 2.79 13.37 19.78
C GLU A 243 3.05 12.27 20.83
N ARG A 244 3.63 11.15 20.38
CA ARG A 244 4.04 10.04 21.25
C ARG A 244 5.54 10.05 21.59
N ASP A 245 6.35 10.58 20.67
CA ASP A 245 7.81 10.56 20.71
C ASP A 245 8.35 11.78 19.93
N PRO A 246 9.04 12.74 20.58
CA PRO A 246 9.60 13.91 19.91
C PRO A 246 10.61 13.58 18.80
N ALA A 247 11.26 12.41 18.85
CA ALA A 247 12.18 11.96 17.80
C ALA A 247 11.46 11.40 16.57
N ASP A 248 10.16 11.12 16.67
CA ASP A 248 9.30 10.63 15.61
C ASP A 248 7.95 11.35 15.65
N PRO A 249 7.96 12.66 15.36
CA PRO A 249 6.79 13.51 15.52
C PRO A 249 5.71 13.19 14.49
N PRO A 250 4.44 13.55 14.78
CA PRO A 250 3.34 13.37 13.85
C PRO A 250 3.59 13.91 12.44
N THR A 251 3.09 13.20 11.43
CA THR A 251 3.21 13.55 10.00
C THR A 251 2.02 14.35 9.47
N MET A 252 0.97 14.49 10.27
CA MET A 252 -0.21 15.31 10.05
C MET A 252 -0.61 15.92 11.39
N ASP A 253 -1.08 17.17 11.38
CA ASP A 253 -1.55 17.83 12.60
C ASP A 253 -2.65 16.99 13.31
N PRO A 254 -2.56 16.80 14.64
CA PRO A 254 -3.50 15.95 15.36
C PRO A 254 -4.97 16.38 15.26
N GLU A 255 -5.26 17.69 15.23
CA GLU A 255 -6.63 18.19 15.08
C GLU A 255 -7.16 17.89 13.68
N ARG A 256 -6.34 18.09 12.65
CA ARG A 256 -6.70 17.74 11.28
C ARG A 256 -6.89 16.24 11.10
N LEU A 257 -6.09 15.39 11.74
CA LEU A 257 -6.28 13.94 11.69
C LEU A 257 -7.63 13.54 12.31
N ARG A 258 -7.98 14.12 13.47
CA ARG A 258 -9.28 13.88 14.12
C ARG A 258 -10.44 14.33 13.23
N ALA A 259 -10.32 15.50 12.60
CA ALA A 259 -11.28 16.00 11.62
C ALA A 259 -11.41 15.07 10.41
N LEU A 260 -10.29 14.54 9.89
CA LEU A 260 -10.30 13.56 8.80
C LEU A 260 -10.99 12.26 9.22
N ALA A 261 -10.78 11.80 10.45
CA ALA A 261 -11.46 10.61 10.98
C ALA A 261 -12.97 10.82 11.11
N ASP A 262 -13.42 11.97 11.61
CA ASP A 262 -14.85 12.31 11.66
C ASP A 262 -15.47 12.37 10.26
N ALA A 263 -14.75 12.95 9.30
CA ALA A 263 -15.16 12.97 7.91
C ALA A 263 -15.24 11.57 7.29
N HIS A 264 -14.33 10.64 7.66
CA HIS A 264 -14.42 9.23 7.25
C HIS A 264 -15.63 8.54 7.88
N ARG A 265 -15.90 8.74 9.18
CA ARG A 265 -17.11 8.17 9.82
C ARG A 265 -18.38 8.61 9.08
N ALA A 266 -18.49 9.89 8.76
CA ALA A 266 -19.63 10.44 8.03
C ALA A 266 -19.68 9.98 6.56
N GLY A 267 -18.55 10.01 5.84
CA GLY A 267 -18.47 9.65 4.41
C GLY A 267 -18.76 8.17 4.14
N PHE A 268 -18.32 7.31 5.05
CA PHE A 268 -18.61 5.87 5.06
C PHE A 268 -19.91 5.51 5.77
N ARG A 269 -20.63 6.50 6.32
CA ARG A 269 -21.94 6.37 6.98
C ARG A 269 -21.93 5.33 8.11
N VAL A 270 -20.91 5.39 8.96
CA VAL A 270 -20.78 4.51 10.12
C VAL A 270 -21.08 5.26 11.41
N ASP A 271 -22.06 4.75 12.16
CA ASP A 271 -22.50 5.37 13.42
C ASP A 271 -21.57 5.03 14.59
N ARG A 272 -20.79 3.95 14.48
CA ARG A 272 -19.91 3.53 15.57
C ARG A 272 -18.61 4.35 15.54
N PRO A 273 -18.21 4.99 16.66
CA PRO A 273 -17.00 5.80 16.69
C PRO A 273 -15.72 4.97 16.48
N ASP A 274 -15.74 3.70 16.90
CA ASP A 274 -14.61 2.75 16.80
C ASP A 274 -14.47 2.10 15.41
N ALA A 275 -15.39 2.37 14.47
CA ALA A 275 -15.28 1.88 13.09
C ALA A 275 -14.13 2.57 12.33
N VAL A 276 -13.74 3.76 12.78
CA VAL A 276 -12.56 4.49 12.34
C VAL A 276 -11.67 4.74 13.55
N ALA A 277 -10.44 4.22 13.54
CA ALA A 277 -9.47 4.38 14.62
C ALA A 277 -8.26 5.22 14.20
N LEU A 278 -7.48 5.68 15.17
CA LEU A 278 -6.23 6.40 14.92
C LEU A 278 -5.03 5.59 15.39
N ASN A 279 -3.99 5.51 14.56
CA ASN A 279 -2.69 4.93 14.91
C ASN A 279 -2.74 3.53 15.56
N THR A 280 -3.76 2.72 15.25
CA THR A 280 -3.94 1.36 15.80
C THR A 280 -4.53 0.45 14.73
N PRO A 281 -3.95 -0.73 14.46
CA PRO A 281 -2.73 -1.27 15.07
C PRO A 281 -1.45 -0.64 14.48
N TYR A 282 -1.56 0.08 13.36
CA TYR A 282 -0.43 0.66 12.65
C TYR A 282 -0.24 2.14 12.99
N LEU A 283 1.01 2.52 13.28
CA LEU A 283 1.40 3.92 13.46
C LEU A 283 1.62 4.65 12.13
N GLY A 284 1.61 3.95 11.00
CA GLY A 284 1.82 4.50 9.67
C GLY A 284 3.13 4.07 9.00
N SER A 285 3.17 4.30 7.70
CA SER A 285 4.10 3.77 6.71
C SER A 285 5.48 4.43 6.73
N GLN A 286 6.50 3.75 6.19
CA GLN A 286 7.75 4.43 5.82
C GLN A 286 7.45 5.59 4.89
N GLU A 287 6.51 5.36 3.97
CA GLU A 287 6.14 6.32 2.96
C GLU A 287 5.70 7.64 3.59
N ILE A 288 4.81 7.64 4.61
CA ILE A 288 4.36 8.89 5.25
C ILE A 288 5.44 9.49 6.16
N ARG A 289 6.34 8.67 6.70
CA ARG A 289 7.49 9.15 7.48
C ARG A 289 8.44 9.95 6.61
N ALA A 290 8.74 9.47 5.40
CA ALA A 290 9.58 10.18 4.43
C ALA A 290 8.94 11.52 4.01
N ALA A 291 7.64 11.49 3.65
CA ALA A 291 6.90 12.71 3.30
C ALA A 291 6.85 13.71 4.47
N GLY A 292 6.54 13.24 5.69
CA GLY A 292 6.50 14.09 6.87
C GLY A 292 7.86 14.71 7.22
N ALA A 293 8.96 13.98 7.05
CA ALA A 293 10.31 14.53 7.20
C ALA A 293 10.56 15.66 6.20
N ARG A 294 10.25 15.41 4.91
CA ARG A 294 10.38 16.39 3.85
C ARG A 294 9.52 17.65 4.09
N PHE A 295 8.27 17.48 4.52
CA PHE A 295 7.37 18.60 4.78
C PHE A 295 7.79 19.46 5.96
N ARG A 296 8.44 18.87 6.99
CA ARG A 296 9.03 19.64 8.08
C ARG A 296 10.19 20.52 7.62
N GLU A 297 11.04 20.04 6.72
CA GLU A 297 12.11 20.85 6.12
C GLU A 297 11.55 22.06 5.34
N LEU A 298 10.38 21.86 4.70
CA LEU A 298 9.70 22.87 3.90
C LEU A 298 8.80 23.81 4.71
N ALA A 299 8.62 23.56 6.01
CA ALA A 299 7.65 24.30 6.84
C ALA A 299 7.79 25.84 6.76
N PRO A 300 9.00 26.44 6.76
CA PRO A 300 9.13 27.90 6.62
C PRO A 300 8.62 28.41 5.26
N GLN A 301 8.88 27.68 4.17
CA GLN A 301 8.44 28.05 2.83
C GLN A 301 6.92 27.87 2.69
N ALA A 302 6.40 26.76 3.21
CA ALA A 302 4.97 26.47 3.22
C ALA A 302 4.19 27.54 4.00
N ALA A 303 4.70 27.98 5.16
CA ALA A 303 4.11 29.08 5.92
C ALA A 303 4.08 30.39 5.12
N GLY A 304 5.16 30.73 4.41
CA GLY A 304 5.23 31.91 3.54
C GLY A 304 4.26 31.85 2.36
N ALA A 305 3.92 30.65 1.89
CA ALA A 305 2.99 30.40 0.79
C ALA A 305 1.53 30.18 1.22
N ALA A 306 1.21 30.26 2.52
CA ALA A 306 -0.08 29.83 3.07
C ALA A 306 -0.47 28.40 2.63
N LEU A 307 0.51 27.49 2.65
CA LEU A 307 0.39 26.08 2.28
C LEU A 307 0.39 25.20 3.53
N THR A 308 -0.60 24.32 3.62
CA THR A 308 -0.63 23.21 4.58
C THR A 308 -0.12 21.92 3.93
N LEU A 309 0.86 21.27 4.56
CA LEU A 309 1.45 20.01 4.12
C LEU A 309 1.17 18.94 5.17
N ASP A 310 0.55 17.82 4.77
CA ASP A 310 0.23 16.70 5.63
C ASP A 310 0.57 15.36 4.98
N ALA A 311 0.94 14.36 5.78
CA ALA A 311 1.06 12.98 5.32
C ALA A 311 0.35 12.01 6.28
N VAL A 312 -0.45 11.10 5.73
CA VAL A 312 -1.29 10.18 6.49
C VAL A 312 -1.37 8.82 5.80
N GLN A 313 -1.42 7.74 6.58
CA GLN A 313 -1.75 6.41 6.08
C GLN A 313 -3.22 6.12 6.36
N ALA A 314 -3.92 5.54 5.40
CA ALA A 314 -5.20 4.89 5.62
C ALA A 314 -5.02 3.38 5.46
N GLU A 315 -5.19 2.65 6.54
CA GLU A 315 -5.20 1.19 6.52
C GLU A 315 -6.65 0.71 6.63
N PHE A 316 -7.21 0.27 5.51
CA PHE A 316 -8.58 -0.22 5.46
C PHE A 316 -8.69 -1.69 5.83
N LEU A 317 -9.80 -2.06 6.47
CA LEU A 317 -10.16 -3.45 6.63
C LEU A 317 -10.52 -4.03 5.26
N ARG A 318 -9.71 -4.96 4.73
CA ARG A 318 -9.96 -5.58 3.43
C ARG A 318 -11.32 -6.28 3.38
N GLU A 319 -11.77 -6.89 4.48
CA GLU A 319 -13.11 -7.48 4.57
C GLU A 319 -14.21 -6.45 4.29
N TYR A 320 -14.04 -5.20 4.72
CA TYR A 320 -14.95 -4.11 4.38
C TYR A 320 -14.85 -3.72 2.90
N LEU A 321 -13.63 -3.60 2.38
CA LEU A 321 -13.38 -3.22 0.98
C LEU A 321 -13.89 -4.24 -0.03
N LEU A 322 -13.84 -5.53 0.29
CA LEU A 322 -14.29 -6.61 -0.60
C LEU A 322 -15.79 -6.91 -0.48
N GLY A 323 -16.38 -6.62 0.68
CA GLY A 323 -17.79 -6.88 0.95
C GLY A 323 -18.06 -8.33 1.41
N PRO A 324 -19.23 -8.57 2.03
CA PRO A 324 -19.50 -9.80 2.78
C PRO A 324 -19.51 -11.07 1.93
N ALA A 325 -19.97 -11.00 0.69
CA ALA A 325 -20.03 -12.17 -0.20
C ALA A 325 -18.63 -12.67 -0.59
N ALA A 326 -17.73 -11.74 -0.94
CA ALA A 326 -16.34 -12.08 -1.25
C ALA A 326 -15.60 -12.60 -0.01
N VAL A 327 -15.86 -12.02 1.17
CA VAL A 327 -15.30 -12.50 2.44
C VAL A 327 -15.78 -13.91 2.78
N GLU A 328 -17.07 -14.21 2.59
CA GLU A 328 -17.61 -15.54 2.82
C GLU A 328 -16.94 -16.58 1.90
N GLU A 329 -16.67 -16.23 0.65
CA GLU A 329 -15.93 -17.08 -0.27
C GLU A 329 -14.48 -17.27 0.16
N LEU A 330 -13.78 -16.19 0.53
CA LEU A 330 -12.40 -16.22 1.03
C LEU A 330 -12.24 -17.08 2.29
N HIS A 331 -13.25 -17.13 3.15
CA HIS A 331 -13.21 -17.92 4.38
C HIS A 331 -13.33 -19.44 4.15
N ARG A 332 -13.58 -19.88 2.92
CA ARG A 332 -13.66 -21.30 2.53
C ARG A 332 -12.36 -21.73 1.84
N PRO A 333 -12.02 -23.03 1.89
CA PRO A 333 -10.86 -23.55 1.16
C PRO A 333 -10.95 -23.27 -0.34
N GLY A 334 -9.82 -22.96 -0.98
CA GLY A 334 -9.78 -22.63 -2.40
C GLY A 334 -8.41 -22.16 -2.89
N THR A 335 -8.22 -22.20 -4.20
CA THR A 335 -6.94 -21.86 -4.85
C THR A 335 -7.00 -20.60 -5.71
N ASP A 336 -8.19 -20.13 -6.06
CA ASP A 336 -8.41 -18.97 -6.91
C ASP A 336 -8.62 -17.70 -6.08
N TRP A 337 -8.47 -16.51 -6.66
CA TRP A 337 -8.91 -15.26 -6.03
C TRP A 337 -10.40 -15.00 -6.30
N ILE A 338 -11.05 -14.21 -5.45
CA ILE A 338 -12.44 -13.81 -5.66
C ILE A 338 -12.56 -12.92 -6.91
N ARG A 339 -13.78 -12.81 -7.44
CA ARG A 339 -14.14 -11.72 -8.34
C ARG A 339 -14.70 -10.58 -7.52
N GLU A 340 -14.06 -9.43 -7.58
CA GLU A 340 -14.56 -8.21 -6.93
C GLU A 340 -15.90 -7.78 -7.54
N ASP A 341 -16.81 -7.29 -6.69
CA ASP A 341 -18.08 -6.71 -7.12
C ASP A 341 -17.85 -5.25 -7.56
N PRO A 342 -18.01 -4.92 -8.86
CA PRO A 342 -17.77 -3.56 -9.35
C PRO A 342 -18.69 -2.53 -8.71
N ALA A 343 -19.93 -2.91 -8.32
CA ALA A 343 -20.83 -1.99 -7.65
C ALA A 343 -20.32 -1.63 -6.25
N HIS A 344 -19.84 -2.62 -5.50
CA HIS A 344 -19.23 -2.40 -4.18
C HIS A 344 -17.95 -1.57 -4.27
N VAL A 345 -17.08 -1.85 -5.26
CA VAL A 345 -15.88 -1.03 -5.53
C VAL A 345 -16.25 0.43 -5.78
N HIS A 346 -17.28 0.67 -6.61
CA HIS A 346 -17.77 2.03 -6.89
C HIS A 346 -18.32 2.70 -5.62
N ASP A 347 -19.15 2.02 -4.84
CA ASP A 347 -19.73 2.54 -3.60
C ASP A 347 -18.65 2.94 -2.57
N VAL A 348 -17.59 2.14 -2.46
CA VAL A 348 -16.43 2.43 -1.60
C VAL A 348 -15.63 3.62 -2.14
N ALA A 349 -15.38 3.69 -3.45
CA ALA A 349 -14.70 4.82 -4.06
C ALA A 349 -15.47 6.14 -3.85
N GLU A 350 -16.79 6.12 -4.00
CA GLU A 350 -17.63 7.27 -3.66
C GLU A 350 -17.58 7.61 -2.16
N ALA A 351 -17.49 6.61 -1.27
CA ALA A 351 -17.34 6.84 0.17
C ALA A 351 -16.02 7.55 0.50
N CYS A 352 -14.92 7.15 -0.16
CA CYS A 352 -13.65 7.87 -0.10
C CYS A 352 -13.83 9.33 -0.55
N GLN A 353 -14.41 9.56 -1.74
CA GLN A 353 -14.66 10.91 -2.23
C GLN A 353 -15.50 11.75 -1.25
N ARG A 354 -16.61 11.20 -0.74
CA ARG A 354 -17.46 11.88 0.24
C ARG A 354 -16.71 12.22 1.52
N ALA A 355 -15.89 11.31 2.04
CA ALA A 355 -15.10 11.55 3.24
C ALA A 355 -14.12 12.72 3.03
N TRP A 356 -13.42 12.74 1.89
CA TRP A 356 -12.52 13.84 1.57
C TRP A 356 -13.25 15.15 1.29
N ASP A 357 -14.45 15.11 0.72
CA ASP A 357 -15.29 16.31 0.51
C ASP A 357 -15.76 16.93 1.81
N LEU A 358 -16.17 16.09 2.76
CA LEU A 358 -16.52 16.54 4.10
C LEU A 358 -15.31 17.11 4.82
N TYR A 359 -14.13 16.50 4.68
CA TYR A 359 -12.90 17.02 5.28
C TYR A 359 -12.47 18.37 4.68
N ARG A 360 -12.61 18.56 3.36
CA ARG A 360 -12.32 19.83 2.67
C ARG A 360 -13.25 20.96 3.07
N ALA A 361 -14.46 20.64 3.50
CA ALA A 361 -15.46 21.63 3.94
C ALA A 361 -15.22 22.18 5.36
N LEU A 362 -14.27 21.60 6.11
CA LEU A 362 -13.77 22.07 7.41
C LEU A 362 -12.60 23.03 7.22
#